data_AF-A0A1E4IMW6-F1
#
_entry.id   AF-A0A1E4IMW6-F1
#
_cell.length_a   1.000
_cell.length_b   1.000
_cell.length_c   1.000
_cell.angle_alpha   90.00
_cell.angle_beta   90.00
_cell.angle_gamma   90.00
#
_symmetry.space_group_name_H-M   'P 1'
#
loop_
_entity.id
_entity.type
_entity.pdbx_description
1 polymer ?
#
loop_
_entity_poly.entity_id
_entity_poly.type
_entity_poly.pdbx_seq_one_letter_code
_entity_poly.pdbx_strand_id
1 'polypeptide(L)'
;MRTTIDIAEDVLLAAKELARREGSSAGAVISRLARQSLIGGNATPSSPNSTPTAKRLAKLGICALPHRGGVVTNDLIDRLRNGEGG
;
A
#
# COMPACT_ATOMS: atom_id res chain seq x y z
N MET A 1 13.46 6.63 6.05
CA MET A 1 14.65 6.18 5.28
C MET A 1 14.95 7.21 4.22
N ARG A 2 16.23 7.43 3.88
CA ARG A 2 16.64 8.31 2.79
C ARG A 2 16.92 7.41 1.57
N THR A 3 16.10 7.52 0.55
CA THR A 3 16.19 6.71 -0.67
C THR A 3 16.35 7.64 -1.86
N THR A 4 17.06 7.21 -2.89
CA THR A 4 17.16 7.93 -4.16
C THR A 4 16.26 7.21 -5.16
N ILE A 5 15.34 7.96 -5.78
CA ILE A 5 14.46 7.48 -6.84
C ILE A 5 14.50 8.49 -7.98
N ASP A 6 14.36 8.00 -9.21
CA ASP A 6 14.10 8.86 -10.35
C ASP A 6 12.63 9.29 -10.32
N ILE A 7 12.39 10.59 -10.56
CA ILE A 7 11.06 11.18 -10.56
C ILE A 7 10.97 12.23 -11.67
N ALA A 8 9.83 12.29 -12.36
CA ALA A 8 9.58 13.30 -13.35
C ALA A 8 9.55 14.71 -12.72
N GLU A 9 10.03 15.71 -13.46
CA GLU A 9 10.19 17.07 -12.96
C GLU A 9 8.85 17.74 -12.59
N ASP A 10 7.83 17.50 -13.40
CA ASP A 10 6.46 17.98 -13.18
C ASP A 10 5.84 17.40 -11.90
N VAL A 11 6.06 16.11 -11.64
CA VAL A 11 5.62 15.44 -10.41
C VAL A 11 6.34 16.01 -9.19
N LEU A 12 7.65 16.27 -9.28
CA LEU A 12 8.40 16.89 -8.20
C LEU A 12 7.91 18.31 -7.91
N LEU A 13 7.60 19.10 -8.94
CA LEU A 13 7.06 20.44 -8.81
C LEU A 13 5.68 20.42 -8.11
N ALA A 14 4.79 19.54 -8.56
CA ALA A 14 3.47 19.35 -7.96
C ALA A 14 3.57 18.92 -6.48
N ALA A 15 4.47 17.99 -6.17
CA ALA A 15 4.70 17.54 -4.80
C ALA A 15 5.22 18.67 -3.90
N LYS A 16 6.10 19.55 -4.40
CA LYS A 16 6.60 20.71 -3.64
C LYS A 16 5.49 21.71 -3.33
N GLU A 17 4.64 22.02 -4.30
CA GLU A 17 3.53 22.95 -4.09
C GLU A 17 2.50 22.39 -3.10
N LEU A 18 2.20 21.08 -3.19
CA LEU A 18 1.31 20.42 -2.23
C LEU A 18 1.94 20.39 -0.83
N ALA A 19 3.23 20.08 -0.73
CA ALA A 19 3.96 20.07 0.53
C ALA A 19 3.95 21.44 1.22
N ARG A 20 4.09 22.53 0.45
CA ARG A 20 4.00 23.91 0.95
C ARG A 20 2.62 24.21 1.54
N ARG A 21 1.55 23.73 0.91
CA ARG A 21 0.16 23.92 1.40
C ARG A 21 -0.12 23.10 2.66
N GLU A 22 0.45 21.90 2.77
CA GLU A 22 0.25 20.97 3.89
C GLU A 22 1.23 21.21 5.06
N GLY A 23 2.23 22.08 4.91
CA GLY A 23 3.28 22.28 5.91
C GLY A 23 4.17 21.05 6.11
N SER A 24 4.39 20.27 5.06
CA SER A 24 5.18 19.03 5.08
C SER A 24 6.34 19.08 4.09
N SER A 25 7.12 17.99 3.99
CA SER A 25 8.19 17.87 2.99
C SER A 25 7.70 17.19 1.71
N ALA A 26 8.27 17.55 0.55
CA ALA A 26 7.95 16.92 -0.73
C ALA A 26 8.11 15.38 -0.68
N GLY A 27 9.14 14.89 0.01
CA GLY A 27 9.34 13.45 0.22
C GLY A 27 8.23 12.79 1.05
N ALA A 28 7.69 13.49 2.06
CA ALA A 28 6.55 12.99 2.85
C ALA A 28 5.27 12.90 2.01
N VAL A 29 5.01 13.92 1.18
CA VAL A 29 3.88 13.95 0.24
C VAL A 29 4.00 12.80 -0.77
N ILE A 30 5.14 12.67 -1.45
CA ILE A 30 5.39 11.59 -2.41
C ILE A 30 5.22 10.22 -1.76
N SER A 31 5.81 10.02 -0.56
CA SER A 31 5.70 8.75 0.16
C SER A 31 4.25 8.42 0.54
N ARG A 32 3.45 9.42 0.92
CA ARG A 32 2.03 9.25 1.24
C ARG A 32 1.23 8.88 -0.01
N LEU A 33 1.41 9.62 -1.10
CA LEU A 33 0.72 9.36 -2.37
C LEU A 33 1.09 7.99 -2.93
N ALA A 34 2.38 7.62 -2.90
CA ALA A 34 2.84 6.30 -3.30
C ALA A 34 2.23 5.19 -2.43
N ARG A 35 2.12 5.37 -1.11
CA ARG A 35 1.42 4.38 -0.27
C ARG A 35 -0.06 4.28 -0.64
N GLN A 36 -0.75 5.40 -0.85
CA GLN A 36 -2.16 5.40 -1.23
C GLN A 36 -2.38 4.69 -2.59
N SER A 37 -1.51 4.93 -3.57
CA SER A 37 -1.60 4.27 -4.87
C SER A 37 -1.23 2.78 -4.82
N LEU A 38 -0.21 2.41 -4.03
CA LEU A 38 0.21 1.01 -3.89
C LEU A 38 -0.79 0.18 -3.07
N ILE A 39 -1.49 0.79 -2.11
CA ILE A 39 -2.59 0.14 -1.37
C ILE A 39 -3.87 0.10 -2.21
N GLY A 40 -4.17 1.17 -2.95
CA GLY A 40 -5.39 1.33 -3.76
C GLY A 40 -5.34 0.67 -5.15
N GLY A 41 -4.15 0.43 -5.71
CA GLY A 41 -3.97 -0.12 -7.06
C GLY A 41 -4.42 -1.57 -7.23
N ASN A 42 -4.65 -2.28 -6.12
CA ASN A 42 -5.25 -3.62 -6.10
C ASN A 42 -6.59 -3.66 -5.35
N ALA A 43 -7.06 -2.49 -4.90
CA ALA A 43 -8.30 -2.31 -4.18
C ALA A 43 -9.16 -1.29 -4.92
N THR A 44 -9.86 -1.76 -5.96
CA THR A 44 -11.27 -1.39 -5.99
C THR A 44 -11.82 -1.57 -4.57
N PRO A 45 -12.63 -0.64 -4.02
CA PRO A 45 -13.36 -0.87 -2.79
C PRO A 45 -14.48 -1.89 -3.06
N SER A 46 -14.12 -3.04 -3.63
CA SER A 46 -14.87 -4.26 -3.47
C SER A 46 -14.72 -4.59 -2.00
N SER A 47 -15.76 -4.26 -1.23
CA SER A 47 -15.99 -4.79 0.11
C SER A 47 -15.34 -6.17 0.24
N PRO A 48 -14.54 -6.44 1.29
CA PRO A 48 -13.72 -7.65 1.41
C PRO A 48 -14.51 -8.96 1.34
N ASN A 49 -15.84 -8.88 1.34
CA ASN A 49 -16.76 -10.00 1.16
C ASN A 49 -17.24 -10.22 -0.30
N SER A 50 -16.75 -9.44 -1.26
CA SER A 50 -17.29 -9.38 -2.63
C SER A 50 -16.36 -9.95 -3.69
N THR A 51 -15.26 -10.59 -3.31
CA THR A 51 -14.54 -11.45 -4.26
C THR A 51 -15.25 -12.81 -4.32
N PRO A 52 -15.42 -13.42 -5.51
CA PRO A 52 -16.06 -14.73 -5.67
C PRO A 52 -15.40 -15.80 -4.79
N THR A 53 -14.11 -15.66 -4.53
CA THR A 53 -13.29 -16.55 -3.70
C THR A 53 -13.62 -16.40 -2.21
N ALA A 54 -13.70 -15.18 -1.66
CA ALA A 54 -14.06 -14.96 -0.26
C ALA A 54 -15.45 -15.52 0.07
N LYS A 55 -16.42 -15.37 -0.86
CA LYS A 55 -17.76 -15.92 -0.71
C LYS A 55 -17.78 -17.46 -0.72
N ARG A 56 -16.92 -18.12 -1.50
CA ARG A 56 -16.77 -19.59 -1.47
C ARG A 56 -16.11 -20.06 -0.18
N LEU A 57 -15.08 -19.37 0.28
CA LEU A 57 -14.37 -19.69 1.53
C LEU A 57 -15.28 -19.53 2.75
N ALA A 58 -16.11 -18.49 2.78
CA ALA A 58 -17.10 -18.30 3.84
C ALA A 58 -18.11 -19.45 3.92
N LYS A 59 -18.53 -20.03 2.78
CA LYS A 59 -19.37 -21.25 2.75
C LYS A 59 -18.69 -22.48 3.34
N LEU A 60 -17.35 -22.50 3.37
CA LEU A 60 -16.54 -23.55 3.98
C LEU A 60 -16.16 -23.22 5.44
N GLY A 61 -16.72 -22.17 6.03
CA GLY A 61 -16.39 -21.72 7.39
C GLY A 61 -15.07 -20.93 7.50
N ILE A 62 -14.41 -20.63 6.39
CA ILE A 62 -13.15 -19.88 6.36
C ILE A 62 -13.47 -18.39 6.20
N CYS A 63 -13.28 -17.61 7.26
CA CYS A 63 -13.48 -16.17 7.24
C CYS A 63 -12.16 -15.44 6.95
N ALA A 64 -12.14 -14.60 5.91
CA ALA A 64 -11.00 -13.77 5.61
C ALA A 64 -10.76 -12.73 6.72
N LEU A 65 -9.51 -12.53 7.11
CA LEU A 65 -9.15 -11.50 8.10
C LEU A 65 -9.52 -10.11 7.57
N PRO A 66 -10.01 -9.20 8.43
CA PRO A 66 -10.27 -7.83 8.04
C PRO A 66 -8.97 -7.12 7.61
N HIS A 67 -9.07 -6.22 6.65
CA HIS A 67 -7.92 -5.46 6.15
C HIS A 67 -7.30 -4.60 7.26
N ARG A 68 -6.00 -4.76 7.53
CA ARG A 68 -5.30 -4.07 8.64
C ARG A 68 -4.44 -2.87 8.20
N GLY A 69 -4.50 -2.46 6.93
CA GLY A 69 -3.90 -1.20 6.47
C GLY A 69 -2.39 -1.22 6.19
N GLY A 70 -1.75 -2.39 6.21
CA GLY A 70 -0.33 -2.54 5.87
C GLY A 70 -0.10 -2.80 4.38
N VAL A 71 0.96 -2.21 3.81
CA VAL A 71 1.43 -2.58 2.46
C VAL A 71 2.10 -3.96 2.55
N VAL A 72 1.57 -4.94 1.82
CA VAL A 72 2.20 -6.25 1.69
C VAL A 72 3.10 -6.23 0.45
N THR A 73 4.42 -6.32 0.65
CA THR A 73 5.39 -6.41 -0.44
C THR A 73 5.93 -7.84 -0.57
N ASN A 74 6.38 -8.25 -1.76
CA ASN A 74 7.03 -9.56 -1.93
C ASN A 74 8.26 -9.70 -1.02
N ASP A 75 9.05 -8.64 -0.87
CA ASP A 75 10.20 -8.63 0.05
C ASP A 75 9.76 -8.88 1.52
N LEU A 76 8.62 -8.33 1.96
CA LEU A 76 8.06 -8.63 3.28
C LEU A 76 7.65 -10.10 3.40
N ILE A 77 7.01 -10.64 2.35
CA ILE A 77 6.62 -12.06 2.30
C ILE A 77 7.86 -12.96 2.39
N ASP A 78 8.91 -12.63 1.64
CA ASP A 78 10.14 -13.40 1.59
C ASP A 78 10.88 -13.34 2.92
N ARG A 79 10.92 -12.17 3.58
CA ARG A 79 11.46 -12.04 4.94
C ARG A 79 10.73 -12.91 5.95
N LEU A 80 9.39 -12.89 5.94
CA LEU A 80 8.58 -13.72 6.86
C LEU A 80 8.78 -15.21 6.57
N ARG A 81 8.80 -15.60 5.29
CA ARG A 81 9.00 -16.98 4.86
C ARG A 81 10.39 -17.52 5.24
N ASN A 82 11.42 -16.68 5.11
CA ASN A 82 12.82 -17.09 5.29
C ASN A 82 13.35 -16.82 6.70
N GLY A 83 12.65 -16.02 7.52
CA GLY A 83 13.16 -15.46 8.77
C GLY A 83 12.44 -15.86 10.06
N GLU A 84 11.31 -16.55 10.00
CA GLU A 84 10.52 -16.96 11.19
C GLU A 84 10.32 -18.49 11.25
N GLY A 85 11.36 -19.26 10.94
CA GLY A 85 11.41 -20.72 11.08
C GLY A 85 12.31 -21.21 12.21
N GLY A 86 12.34 -20.49 13.33
CA GLY A 86 13.04 -20.90 14.56
C GLY A 86 12.11 -21.62 15.52
#